data_AF-A0AAV5KIF1-F1
#
_entry.id   AF-A0AAV5KIF1-F1
#
_cell.length_a   1.000
_cell.length_b   1.000
_cell.length_c   1.000
_cell.angle_alpha   90.00
_cell.angle_beta   90.00
_cell.angle_gamma   90.00
#
_symmetry.space_group_name_H-M   'P 1'
#
loop_
_entity.id
_entity.type
_entity.pdbx_description
1 polymer ?
#
loop_
_entity_poly.entity_id
_entity_poly.type
_entity_poly.pdbx_seq_one_letter_code
_entity_poly.pdbx_strand_id
1 'polypeptide(L)'
;MEDCSSGDEAYDYSSDRDSLDAIENEEPDYPGVSSKSSSTKVITKESLLAAQKEDLRSVMDLLSLKEHHARTLLIHYRWDVERLLTVFVERGKASLFSEAGVSMVECQETNSVLSSSCTIMCEICIEEVLGDKATRMDCGHCYCNDCWTEHFIVKINEGQSKRIRCMAHKCNAICDEAVVRNLVSKRHPDLAEKFDRFLLESYIEDNKMVRWCPSTPHCGNAIRVEDDEFCEVECSCGFQFCFSCLSEAHSPCSCLMWELWIKKCRDESETVNWITVHTKPCPKCHKPVEKNGGCNLVSCICGQAFWSIFFAFHHCL
;
A
#
# COMPACT_ATOMS: atom_id res chain seq x y z
N MET A 1 -71.27 -1.99 -18.59
CA MET A 1 -71.64 -3.14 -17.76
C MET A 1 -70.49 -3.28 -16.78
N GLU A 2 -70.50 -2.46 -15.72
CA GLU A 2 -71.10 -2.77 -14.38
C GLU A 2 -70.31 -3.93 -13.73
N ASP A 3 -69.79 -3.90 -12.51
CA ASP A 3 -69.97 -3.02 -11.35
C ASP A 3 -68.76 -3.18 -10.42
N CYS A 4 -68.42 -2.15 -9.64
CA CYS A 4 -67.46 -2.21 -8.54
C CYS A 4 -68.24 -1.99 -7.24
N SER A 5 -68.24 -2.97 -6.33
CA SER A 5 -68.97 -2.92 -5.07
C SER A 5 -68.14 -2.31 -3.94
N SER A 6 -68.74 -1.34 -3.25
CA SER A 6 -68.31 -0.75 -1.96
C SER A 6 -68.40 -1.75 -0.79
N GLY A 7 -67.60 -1.48 0.24
CA GLY A 7 -67.76 -2.03 1.58
C GLY A 7 -66.76 -1.43 2.56
N ASP A 8 -67.11 -0.27 3.15
CA ASP A 8 -66.49 0.29 4.36
C ASP A 8 -67.07 -0.40 5.59
N GLU A 9 -66.27 -0.84 6.57
CA GLU A 9 -66.68 -0.92 7.99
C GLU A 9 -65.47 -0.79 8.95
N ALA A 10 -65.72 -0.11 10.07
CA ALA A 10 -64.78 0.44 11.04
C ALA A 10 -64.61 -0.42 12.30
N TYR A 11 -63.50 -0.24 13.03
CA TYR A 11 -63.27 -0.75 14.40
C TYR A 11 -62.13 0.09 15.02
N ASP A 12 -62.39 1.04 15.92
CA ASP A 12 -62.84 1.03 17.33
C ASP A 12 -61.66 1.33 18.27
N TYR A 13 -61.80 2.40 19.04
CA TYR A 13 -60.80 3.04 19.88
C TYR A 13 -61.09 2.64 21.32
N SER A 14 -60.26 1.77 21.90
CA SER A 14 -60.24 1.57 23.36
C SER A 14 -59.02 2.23 23.96
N SER A 15 -59.29 3.28 24.72
CA SER A 15 -58.39 3.95 25.65
C SER A 15 -58.44 3.20 26.98
N ASP A 16 -57.33 2.63 27.41
CA ASP A 16 -57.10 2.34 28.82
C ASP A 16 -55.85 3.07 29.30
N ARG A 17 -56.07 3.83 30.38
CA ARG A 17 -55.13 4.69 31.08
C ARG A 17 -54.87 4.05 32.45
N ASP A 18 -53.66 4.33 32.95
CA ASP A 18 -53.15 4.13 34.31
C ASP A 18 -52.55 2.76 34.66
N SER A 19 -51.22 2.72 34.76
CA SER A 19 -50.55 2.76 36.08
C SER A 19 -49.05 3.01 35.91
N LEU A 20 -48.56 4.09 36.52
CA LEU A 20 -47.14 4.32 36.78
C LEU A 20 -46.70 3.33 37.86
N ASP A 21 -45.73 2.48 37.55
CA ASP A 21 -44.81 1.94 38.55
C ASP A 21 -43.38 2.22 38.09
N ALA A 22 -42.66 2.92 38.95
CA ALA A 22 -41.25 3.22 38.79
C ALA A 22 -40.46 1.91 38.91
N ILE A 23 -39.83 1.50 37.80
CA ILE A 23 -38.79 0.48 37.82
C ILE A 23 -37.47 1.26 37.76
N GLU A 24 -36.77 1.28 38.89
CA GLU A 24 -35.37 1.70 38.97
C GLU A 24 -34.58 0.80 38.01
N ASN A 25 -34.15 1.36 36.88
CA ASN A 25 -33.20 0.70 36.00
C ASN A 25 -31.83 0.76 36.69
N GLU A 26 -31.47 -0.32 37.38
CA GLU A 26 -30.07 -0.61 37.68
C GLU A 26 -29.32 -0.70 36.34
N GLU A 27 -28.40 0.23 36.11
CA GLU A 27 -27.51 0.17 34.95
C GLU A 27 -26.66 -1.11 35.05
N PRO A 28 -26.63 -1.98 34.02
CA PRO A 28 -25.64 -3.03 33.99
C PRO A 28 -24.29 -2.37 33.75
N ASP A 29 -23.44 -2.41 34.79
CA ASP A 29 -22.03 -2.04 34.79
C ASP A 29 -21.31 -2.82 33.69
N TYR A 30 -21.32 -2.27 32.47
CA TYR A 30 -20.53 -2.76 31.36
C TYR A 30 -19.08 -2.41 31.69
N PRO A 31 -18.19 -3.40 31.88
CA PRO A 31 -16.79 -3.11 32.09
C PRO A 31 -16.32 -2.30 30.88
N GLY A 32 -15.92 -1.05 31.13
CA GLY A 32 -15.36 -0.19 30.10
C GLY A 32 -14.34 -0.98 29.32
N VAL A 33 -14.58 -1.14 28.01
CA VAL A 33 -13.57 -1.62 27.09
C VAL A 33 -12.49 -0.56 27.14
N SER A 34 -11.50 -0.79 28.01
CA SER A 34 -10.22 -0.10 27.99
C SER A 34 -9.73 -0.26 26.56
N SER A 35 -9.76 0.82 25.78
CA SER A 35 -9.06 0.89 24.51
C SER A 35 -7.61 0.52 24.81
N LYS A 36 -7.23 -0.71 24.49
CA LYS A 36 -5.82 -1.05 24.42
C LYS A 36 -5.26 -0.09 23.39
N SER A 37 -4.45 0.86 23.84
CA SER A 37 -3.71 1.73 22.95
C SER A 37 -2.81 0.83 22.12
N SER A 38 -3.17 0.62 20.86
CA SER A 38 -2.29 -0.03 19.90
C SER A 38 -0.95 0.69 19.88
N SER A 39 0.14 -0.05 20.02
CA SER A 39 1.49 0.53 19.95
C SER A 39 1.78 0.88 18.50
N THR A 40 1.53 2.15 18.15
CA THR A 40 1.83 2.70 16.83
C THR A 40 3.14 3.48 16.90
N LYS A 41 4.04 3.24 15.95
CA LYS A 41 5.33 3.91 15.84
C LYS A 41 5.38 4.67 14.51
N VAL A 42 5.51 5.99 14.59
CA VAL A 42 5.73 6.83 13.40
C VAL A 42 7.20 6.76 12.98
N ILE A 43 7.43 6.36 11.74
CA ILE A 43 8.74 6.34 11.08
C ILE A 43 8.81 7.59 10.18
N THR A 44 9.60 8.58 10.59
CA THR A 44 9.86 9.75 9.73
C THR A 44 10.73 9.38 8.53
N LYS A 45 10.70 10.22 7.49
CA LYS A 45 11.55 10.08 6.30
C LYS A 45 13.04 9.87 6.64
N GLU A 46 13.55 10.59 7.63
CA GLU A 46 14.95 10.55 8.07
C GLU A 46 15.25 9.26 8.85
N SER A 47 14.27 8.77 9.61
CA SER A 47 14.41 7.55 10.42
C SER A 47 14.20 6.25 9.64
N LEU A 48 13.62 6.32 8.44
CA LEU A 48 13.29 5.15 7.62
C LEU A 48 14.50 4.25 7.34
N LEU A 49 15.62 4.85 6.94
CA LEU A 49 16.87 4.12 6.72
C LEU A 49 17.39 3.48 8.02
N ALA A 50 17.20 4.13 9.16
CA ALA A 50 17.62 3.60 10.45
C ALA A 50 16.74 2.41 10.88
N ALA A 51 15.42 2.52 10.73
CA ALA A 51 14.48 1.44 11.02
C ALA A 51 14.75 0.20 10.14
N GLN A 52 14.98 0.41 8.84
CA GLN A 52 15.35 -0.68 7.94
C GLN A 52 16.68 -1.35 8.37
N LYS A 53 17.68 -0.55 8.73
CA LYS A 53 18.98 -1.06 9.20
C LYS A 53 18.88 -1.79 10.54
N GLU A 54 17.97 -1.39 11.41
CA GLU A 54 17.71 -2.05 12.69
C GLU A 54 17.14 -3.46 12.48
N ASP A 55 16.08 -3.59 11.68
CA ASP A 55 15.49 -4.91 11.36
C ASP A 55 16.52 -5.80 10.63
N LEU A 56 17.33 -5.22 9.75
CA LEU A 56 18.42 -5.92 9.08
C LEU A 56 19.48 -6.43 10.05
N ARG A 57 19.97 -5.58 10.96
CA ARG A 57 20.95 -5.98 11.98
C ARG A 57 20.40 -7.07 12.90
N SER A 58 19.14 -6.94 13.31
CA SER A 58 18.47 -7.96 14.10
C SER A 58 18.52 -9.33 13.42
N VAL A 59 18.17 -9.42 12.14
CA VAL A 59 18.26 -10.68 11.38
C VAL A 59 19.71 -11.14 11.17
N MET A 60 20.64 -10.22 10.91
CA MET A 60 22.07 -10.54 10.79
C MET A 60 22.61 -11.18 12.08
N ASP A 61 22.29 -10.61 13.23
CA ASP A 61 22.79 -11.06 14.53
C ASP A 61 22.14 -12.41 14.92
N LEU A 62 20.82 -12.53 14.77
CA LEU A 62 20.07 -13.74 15.13
C LEU A 62 20.44 -14.95 14.27
N LEU A 63 20.70 -14.74 12.97
CA LEU A 63 21.02 -15.83 12.04
C LEU A 63 22.52 -15.96 11.75
N SER A 64 23.34 -15.01 12.21
CA SER A 64 24.77 -14.88 11.91
C SER A 64 25.05 -14.83 10.42
N LEU A 65 24.42 -13.88 9.72
CA LEU A 65 24.46 -13.74 8.26
C LEU A 65 25.17 -12.45 7.82
N LYS A 66 25.71 -12.49 6.59
CA LYS A 66 26.15 -11.29 5.88
C LYS A 66 24.94 -10.40 5.52
N GLU A 67 25.19 -9.11 5.37
CA GLU A 67 24.16 -8.10 5.11
C GLU A 67 23.28 -8.45 3.90
N HIS A 68 23.88 -8.82 2.76
CA HIS A 68 23.13 -9.12 1.54
C HIS A 68 22.26 -10.39 1.68
N HIS A 69 22.69 -11.39 2.46
CA HIS A 69 21.89 -12.58 2.73
C HIS A 69 20.71 -12.23 3.63
N ALA A 70 20.95 -11.49 4.72
CA ALA A 70 19.89 -11.05 5.63
C ALA A 70 18.84 -10.20 4.90
N ARG A 71 19.27 -9.28 4.02
CA ARG A 71 18.34 -8.48 3.24
C ARG A 71 17.57 -9.30 2.21
N THR A 72 18.22 -10.23 1.50
CA THR A 72 17.53 -11.15 0.57
C THR A 72 16.41 -11.91 1.29
N LEU A 73 16.66 -12.37 2.52
CA LEU A 73 15.65 -13.03 3.34
C LEU A 73 14.52 -12.09 3.76
N LEU A 74 14.86 -10.89 4.24
CA LEU A 74 13.86 -9.90 4.61
C LEU A 74 12.96 -9.55 3.43
N ILE A 75 13.53 -9.28 2.25
CA ILE A 75 12.74 -9.05 1.04
C ILE A 75 11.94 -10.31 0.68
N HIS A 76 12.50 -11.52 0.81
CA HIS A 76 11.79 -12.79 0.59
C HIS A 76 10.51 -12.87 1.42
N TYR A 77 10.64 -12.64 2.72
CA TYR A 77 9.58 -12.67 3.70
C TYR A 77 8.86 -11.32 3.87
N ARG A 78 9.00 -10.39 2.91
CA ARG A 78 8.26 -9.12 2.89
C ARG A 78 8.44 -8.28 4.16
N TRP A 79 9.64 -8.28 4.71
CA TRP A 79 10.05 -7.59 5.94
C TRP A 79 9.29 -8.01 7.20
N ASP A 80 8.61 -9.17 7.16
CA ASP A 80 7.98 -9.80 8.32
C ASP A 80 9.03 -10.63 9.08
N VAL A 81 9.67 -9.99 10.06
CA VAL A 81 10.74 -10.57 10.88
C VAL A 81 10.22 -11.75 11.69
N GLU A 82 9.03 -11.63 12.27
CA GLU A 82 8.43 -12.69 13.08
C GLU A 82 8.17 -13.94 12.26
N ARG A 83 7.55 -13.79 11.08
CA ARG A 83 7.33 -14.92 10.17
C ARG A 83 8.64 -15.57 9.73
N LEU A 84 9.66 -14.78 9.44
CA LEU A 84 10.99 -15.28 9.09
C LEU A 84 11.58 -16.13 10.23
N LEU A 85 11.49 -15.65 11.48
CA LEU A 85 11.98 -16.37 12.65
C LEU A 85 11.16 -17.64 12.93
N THR A 86 9.85 -17.61 12.76
CA THR A 86 8.98 -18.80 12.88
C THR A 86 9.41 -19.88 11.89
N VAL A 87 9.57 -19.53 10.61
CA VAL A 87 10.02 -20.49 9.59
C VAL A 87 11.44 -21.00 9.88
N PHE A 88 12.32 -20.13 10.39
CA PHE A 88 13.67 -20.52 10.82
C PHE A 88 13.62 -21.58 11.93
N VAL A 89 12.78 -21.39 12.96
CA VAL A 89 12.65 -22.34 14.07
C VAL A 89 12.02 -23.66 13.61
N GLU A 90 11.01 -23.61 12.74
CA GLU A 90 10.28 -24.81 12.29
C GLU A 90 11.05 -25.65 11.27
N ARG A 91 11.69 -25.01 10.27
CA ARG A 91 12.28 -25.70 9.10
C ARG A 91 13.81 -25.63 9.06
N GLY A 92 14.42 -24.79 9.88
CA GLY A 92 15.87 -24.60 9.94
C GLY A 92 16.44 -23.72 8.81
N LYS A 93 17.75 -23.45 8.91
CA LYS A 93 18.48 -22.52 8.03
C LYS A 93 18.48 -22.93 6.56
N ALA A 94 18.68 -24.21 6.27
CA ALA A 94 18.88 -24.69 4.90
C ALA A 94 17.64 -24.49 4.01
N SER A 95 16.44 -24.81 4.51
CA SER A 95 15.18 -24.59 3.78
C SER A 95 14.97 -23.09 3.52
N LEU A 96 15.17 -22.27 4.55
CA LEU A 96 14.99 -20.84 4.50
C LEU A 96 15.90 -20.15 3.47
N PHE A 97 17.16 -20.58 3.35
CA PHE A 97 18.09 -20.05 2.35
C PHE A 97 17.76 -20.52 0.93
N SER A 98 17.46 -21.81 0.75
CA SER A 98 17.15 -22.35 -0.57
C SER A 98 15.88 -21.73 -1.16
N GLU A 99 14.84 -21.52 -0.34
CA GLU A 99 13.58 -20.90 -0.77
C GLU A 99 13.79 -19.43 -1.18
N ALA A 100 14.66 -18.70 -0.47
CA ALA A 100 14.94 -17.30 -0.74
C ALA A 100 15.98 -17.05 -1.84
N GLY A 101 16.61 -18.09 -2.39
CA GLY A 101 17.69 -17.94 -3.38
C GLY A 101 19.01 -17.48 -2.76
N VAL A 102 19.26 -17.81 -1.49
CA VAL A 102 20.53 -17.57 -0.82
C VAL A 102 21.44 -18.78 -1.01
N SER A 103 22.54 -18.59 -1.73
CA SER A 103 23.59 -19.60 -1.89
C SER A 103 24.48 -19.61 -0.66
N MET A 104 24.39 -20.65 0.17
CA MET A 104 25.45 -20.94 1.14
C MET A 104 26.45 -21.88 0.50
N VAL A 105 27.51 -21.30 -0.06
CA VAL A 105 28.78 -22.00 -0.08
C VAL A 105 29.41 -21.69 1.27
N GLU A 106 29.61 -22.69 2.11
CA GLU A 106 30.64 -22.58 3.15
C GLU A 106 31.94 -22.34 2.41
N CYS A 107 32.27 -21.07 2.20
CA CYS A 107 33.60 -20.69 1.78
C CYS A 107 34.51 -21.06 2.96
N GLN A 108 34.95 -22.32 2.99
CA GLN A 108 36.34 -22.58 3.30
C GLN A 108 37.12 -21.51 2.56
N GLU A 109 37.99 -20.81 3.29
CA GLU A 109 38.78 -19.68 2.84
C GLU A 109 39.70 -20.07 1.67
N THR A 110 39.15 -20.41 0.52
CA THR A 110 39.80 -20.26 -0.76
C THR A 110 39.47 -18.85 -1.22
N ASN A 111 39.97 -17.87 -0.46
CA ASN A 111 40.41 -16.61 -1.05
C ASN A 111 41.54 -16.94 -2.02
N SER A 112 41.24 -17.67 -3.10
CA SER A 112 41.98 -17.57 -4.32
C SER A 112 41.58 -16.22 -4.89
N VAL A 113 42.15 -15.16 -4.30
CA VAL A 113 42.31 -13.87 -4.94
C VAL A 113 42.75 -14.22 -6.34
N LEU A 114 41.88 -14.01 -7.33
CA LEU A 114 42.23 -14.18 -8.73
C LEU A 114 43.47 -13.32 -8.91
N SER A 115 44.62 -13.96 -9.03
CA SER A 115 45.89 -13.27 -9.22
C SER A 115 45.69 -12.31 -10.38
N SER A 116 46.19 -11.07 -10.29
CA SER A 116 45.96 -10.00 -11.28
C SER A 116 46.42 -10.35 -12.71
N SER A 117 47.02 -11.53 -12.90
CA SER A 117 47.47 -12.10 -14.17
C SER A 117 46.56 -13.22 -14.71
N CYS A 118 45.46 -13.60 -14.04
CA CYS A 118 44.60 -14.69 -14.48
C CYS A 118 43.50 -14.14 -15.41
N THR A 119 43.46 -14.61 -16.65
CA THR A 119 42.36 -14.32 -17.59
C THR A 119 41.21 -15.31 -17.38
N ILE A 120 39.98 -14.83 -17.58
CA ILE A 120 38.74 -15.60 -17.50
C ILE A 120 37.98 -15.37 -18.80
N MET A 121 37.42 -16.42 -19.38
CA MET A 121 36.51 -16.32 -20.52
C MET A 121 35.09 -16.07 -20.01
N CYS A 122 34.47 -14.96 -20.43
CA CYS A 122 33.09 -14.66 -20.09
C CYS A 122 32.13 -15.49 -20.97
N GLU A 123 31.31 -16.35 -20.39
CA GLU A 123 30.38 -17.20 -21.16
C GLU A 123 29.20 -16.45 -21.79
N ILE A 124 29.06 -15.15 -21.51
CA ILE A 124 27.96 -14.32 -22.02
C ILE A 124 28.38 -13.58 -23.30
N CYS A 125 29.52 -12.88 -23.27
CA CYS A 125 30.06 -12.18 -24.44
C CYS A 125 31.13 -12.98 -25.20
N ILE A 126 31.60 -14.10 -24.65
CA ILE A 126 32.65 -14.97 -25.21
C ILE A 126 34.00 -14.23 -25.33
N GLU A 127 34.24 -13.24 -24.48
CA GLU A 127 35.50 -12.47 -24.44
C GLU A 127 36.40 -12.90 -23.29
N GLU A 128 37.72 -12.86 -23.52
CA GLU A 128 38.72 -13.05 -22.46
C GLU A 128 38.95 -11.73 -21.72
N VAL A 129 38.71 -11.76 -20.41
CA VAL A 129 38.86 -10.61 -19.52
C VAL A 129 39.85 -10.92 -18.41
N LEU A 130 40.54 -9.89 -17.93
CA LEU A 130 41.38 -10.00 -16.75
C LEU A 130 40.51 -10.23 -15.49
N GLY A 131 41.04 -10.95 -14.52
CA GLY A 131 40.32 -11.28 -13.28
C GLY A 131 39.84 -10.07 -12.47
N ASP A 132 40.46 -8.90 -12.62
CA ASP A 132 40.03 -7.63 -11.99
C ASP A 132 38.80 -7.01 -12.67
N LYS A 133 38.55 -7.36 -13.94
CA LYS A 133 37.38 -6.96 -14.72
C LYS A 133 36.27 -8.02 -14.71
N ALA A 134 36.37 -9.03 -13.87
CA ALA A 134 35.36 -10.06 -13.70
C ALA A 134 34.89 -10.10 -12.25
N THR A 135 33.60 -10.39 -12.07
CA THR A 135 32.99 -10.53 -10.74
C THR A 135 32.38 -11.91 -10.60
N ARG A 136 32.72 -12.58 -9.50
CA ARG A 136 32.15 -13.87 -9.09
C ARG A 136 31.12 -13.65 -7.99
N MET A 137 29.96 -14.27 -8.13
CA MET A 137 28.88 -14.24 -7.13
C MET A 137 28.99 -15.42 -6.15
N ASP A 138 28.22 -15.39 -5.07
CA ASP A 138 28.18 -16.46 -4.05
C ASP A 138 27.69 -17.82 -4.59
N CYS A 139 27.03 -17.83 -5.75
CA CYS A 139 26.69 -19.07 -6.46
C CYS A 139 27.86 -19.68 -7.24
N GLY A 140 29.03 -19.05 -7.22
CA GLY A 140 30.24 -19.48 -7.91
C GLY A 140 30.34 -19.03 -9.37
N HIS A 141 29.26 -18.55 -9.98
CA HIS A 141 29.27 -18.04 -11.37
C HIS A 141 30.03 -16.72 -11.48
N CYS A 142 30.82 -16.59 -12.55
CA CYS A 142 31.71 -15.48 -12.79
C CYS A 142 31.56 -14.97 -14.23
N TYR A 143 31.34 -13.67 -14.39
CA TYR A 143 31.20 -13.01 -15.70
C TYR A 143 31.96 -11.69 -15.68
N CYS A 144 32.21 -11.11 -16.87
CA CYS A 144 32.83 -9.79 -16.94
C CYS A 144 31.91 -8.71 -16.33
N ASN A 145 32.53 -7.65 -15.83
CA ASN A 145 31.83 -6.54 -15.18
C ASN A 145 30.86 -5.84 -16.15
N ASP A 146 31.17 -5.81 -17.44
CA ASP A 146 30.32 -5.19 -18.45
C ASP A 146 29.00 -5.95 -18.64
N CYS A 147 29.06 -7.29 -18.76
CA CYS A 147 27.85 -8.11 -18.85
C CYS A 147 27.03 -8.06 -17.55
N TRP A 148 27.67 -8.06 -16.38
CA TRP A 148 26.97 -7.87 -15.10
C TRP A 148 26.26 -6.52 -15.04
N THR A 149 26.97 -5.46 -15.42
CA THR A 149 26.42 -4.09 -15.39
C THR A 149 25.22 -3.96 -16.30
N GLU A 150 25.29 -4.48 -17.52
CA GLU A 150 24.18 -4.43 -18.47
C GLU A 150 22.97 -5.24 -17.96
N HIS A 151 23.21 -6.44 -17.42
CA HIS A 151 22.15 -7.24 -16.79
C HIS A 151 21.46 -6.49 -15.65
N PHE A 152 22.23 -5.82 -14.78
CA PHE A 152 21.66 -5.03 -13.69
C PHE A 152 20.86 -3.84 -14.18
N ILE A 153 21.35 -3.11 -15.18
CA ILE A 153 20.64 -1.97 -15.76
C ILE A 153 19.27 -2.41 -16.29
N VAL A 154 19.24 -3.49 -17.08
CA VAL A 154 17.99 -4.05 -17.62
C VAL A 154 17.05 -4.43 -16.48
N LYS A 155 17.55 -5.17 -15.47
CA LYS A 155 16.72 -5.64 -14.36
C LYS A 155 16.17 -4.52 -13.48
N ILE A 156 16.93 -3.45 -13.25
CA ILE A 156 16.48 -2.27 -12.52
C ILE A 156 15.39 -1.54 -13.31
N ASN A 157 15.53 -1.42 -14.63
CA ASN A 157 14.55 -0.76 -15.48
C ASN A 157 13.27 -1.58 -15.66
N GLU A 158 13.35 -2.91 -15.65
CA GLU A 158 12.20 -3.82 -15.63
C GLU A 158 11.43 -3.83 -14.30
N GLY A 159 11.87 -3.07 -13.28
CA GLY A 159 11.24 -3.04 -11.95
C GLY A 159 11.57 -4.26 -11.09
N GLN A 160 12.55 -5.08 -11.47
CA GLN A 160 13.01 -6.25 -10.72
C GLN A 160 14.20 -5.91 -9.79
N SER A 161 14.32 -4.65 -9.38
CA SER A 161 15.41 -4.14 -8.53
C SER A 161 15.52 -4.86 -7.19
N LYS A 162 14.40 -5.30 -6.61
CA LYS A 162 14.35 -5.92 -5.28
C LYS A 162 15.03 -7.31 -5.20
N ARG A 163 15.05 -8.08 -6.30
CA ARG A 163 15.56 -9.48 -6.32
C ARG A 163 16.18 -9.82 -7.67
N ILE A 164 17.35 -9.24 -7.94
CA ILE A 164 18.08 -9.51 -9.18
C ILE A 164 18.75 -10.89 -9.07
N ARG A 165 18.38 -11.82 -9.96
CA ARG A 165 18.97 -13.16 -10.03
C ARG A 165 20.26 -13.18 -10.83
N CYS A 166 21.10 -14.18 -10.54
CA CYS A 166 22.25 -14.53 -11.36
C CYS A 166 21.86 -14.77 -12.83
N MET A 167 22.76 -14.43 -13.76
CA MET A 167 22.57 -14.59 -15.20
C MET A 167 22.65 -16.06 -15.64
N ALA A 168 23.21 -16.95 -14.82
CA ALA A 168 23.38 -18.35 -15.13
C ALA A 168 22.03 -19.07 -15.30
N HIS A 169 21.92 -19.94 -16.30
CA HIS A 169 20.71 -20.69 -16.57
C HIS A 169 20.31 -21.57 -15.37
N LYS A 170 19.04 -21.45 -14.94
CA LYS A 170 18.47 -22.15 -13.77
C LYS A 170 19.14 -21.82 -12.42
N CYS A 171 19.95 -20.76 -12.34
CA CYS A 171 20.47 -20.29 -11.07
C CYS A 171 19.44 -19.38 -10.39
N ASN A 172 19.02 -19.74 -9.17
CA ASN A 172 18.09 -18.95 -8.36
C ASN A 172 18.80 -18.03 -7.36
N ALA A 173 20.12 -17.93 -7.42
CA ALA A 173 20.88 -17.10 -6.49
C ALA A 173 20.61 -15.61 -6.73
N ILE A 174 20.35 -14.89 -5.65
CA ILE A 174 20.20 -13.43 -5.67
C ILE A 174 21.57 -12.77 -5.61
N CYS A 175 21.79 -11.77 -6.45
CA CYS A 175 23.06 -11.02 -6.50
C CYS A 175 23.20 -10.08 -5.31
N ASP A 176 24.44 -9.93 -4.81
CA ASP A 176 24.75 -8.99 -3.72
C ASP A 176 24.51 -7.54 -4.18
N GLU A 177 23.68 -6.82 -3.41
CA GLU A 177 23.34 -5.42 -3.66
C GLU A 177 24.55 -4.49 -3.63
N ALA A 178 25.57 -4.77 -2.82
CA ALA A 178 26.80 -4.00 -2.80
C ALA A 178 27.55 -4.13 -4.14
N VAL A 179 27.54 -5.32 -4.72
CA VAL A 179 28.12 -5.58 -6.06
C VAL A 179 27.29 -4.89 -7.14
N VAL A 180 25.96 -5.01 -7.08
CA VAL A 180 25.04 -4.32 -8.00
C VAL A 180 25.30 -2.81 -7.95
N ARG A 181 25.30 -2.22 -6.75
CA ARG A 181 25.55 -0.79 -6.53
C ARG A 181 26.89 -0.38 -7.13
N ASN A 182 27.97 -1.10 -6.82
CA ASN A 182 29.32 -0.77 -7.27
C ASN A 182 29.47 -0.84 -8.80
N LEU A 183 28.90 -1.86 -9.44
CA LEU A 183 28.99 -2.02 -10.90
C LEU A 183 28.12 -0.99 -11.63
N VAL A 184 26.89 -0.77 -11.18
CA VAL A 184 25.98 0.22 -11.79
C VAL A 184 26.48 1.65 -11.58
N SER A 185 26.97 2.00 -10.38
CA SER A 185 27.42 3.36 -10.06
C SER A 185 28.59 3.83 -10.91
N LYS A 186 29.41 2.91 -11.44
CA LYS A 186 30.53 3.25 -12.33
C LYS A 186 30.07 3.82 -13.68
N ARG A 187 28.90 3.39 -14.16
CA ARG A 187 28.39 3.76 -15.50
C ARG A 187 27.16 4.68 -15.43
N HIS A 188 26.27 4.44 -14.47
CA HIS A 188 25.00 5.15 -14.29
C HIS A 188 24.73 5.45 -12.79
N PRO A 189 25.33 6.53 -12.24
CA PRO A 189 25.11 6.91 -10.84
C PRO A 189 23.64 7.18 -10.49
N ASP A 190 22.91 7.78 -11.42
CA ASP A 190 21.46 8.05 -11.33
C ASP A 190 20.65 6.75 -11.18
N LEU A 191 21.05 5.69 -11.90
CA LEU A 191 20.40 4.40 -11.79
C LEU A 191 20.74 3.68 -10.48
N ALA A 192 21.95 3.89 -9.96
CA ALA A 192 22.34 3.37 -8.64
C ALA A 192 21.53 4.05 -7.51
N GLU A 193 21.31 5.37 -7.57
CA GLU A 193 20.42 6.06 -6.64
C GLU A 193 18.97 5.56 -6.74
N LYS A 194 18.48 5.33 -7.96
CA LYS A 194 17.16 4.74 -8.19
C LYS A 194 17.05 3.33 -7.59
N PHE A 195 18.10 2.52 -7.70
CA PHE A 195 18.18 1.20 -7.09
C PHE A 195 18.12 1.28 -5.56
N ASP A 196 18.91 2.15 -4.94
CA ASP A 196 18.90 2.36 -3.48
C ASP A 196 17.54 2.83 -2.98
N ARG A 197 16.88 3.74 -3.73
CA ARG A 197 15.52 4.16 -3.43
C ARG A 197 14.53 2.99 -3.48
N PHE A 198 14.58 2.15 -4.52
CA PHE A 198 13.68 0.99 -4.63
C PHE A 198 13.89 -0.05 -3.53
N LEU A 199 15.13 -0.27 -3.10
CA LEU A 199 15.43 -1.14 -1.96
C LEU A 199 14.87 -0.56 -0.65
N LEU A 200 14.91 0.76 -0.48
CA LEU A 200 14.32 1.43 0.68
C LEU A 200 12.79 1.37 0.64
N GLU A 201 12.17 1.66 -0.50
CA GLU A 201 10.71 1.63 -0.69
C GLU A 201 10.12 0.23 -0.47
N SER A 202 10.87 -0.83 -0.81
CA SER A 202 10.50 -2.22 -0.50
C SER A 202 10.19 -2.44 0.99
N TYR A 203 10.87 -1.73 1.90
CA TYR A 203 10.62 -1.83 3.34
C TYR A 203 9.18 -1.48 3.72
N ILE A 204 8.55 -0.55 2.98
CA ILE A 204 7.21 -0.06 3.28
C ILE A 204 6.18 -0.76 2.39
N GLU A 205 6.46 -0.87 1.08
CA GLU A 205 5.50 -1.44 0.13
C GLU A 205 5.19 -2.91 0.39
N ASP A 206 6.22 -3.68 0.75
CA ASP A 206 6.07 -5.12 0.90
C ASP A 206 5.59 -5.48 2.31
N ASN A 207 5.86 -4.64 3.31
CA ASN A 207 5.57 -4.90 4.71
C ASN A 207 4.10 -4.66 5.07
N LYS A 208 3.43 -5.70 5.60
CA LYS A 208 2.04 -5.60 6.06
C LYS A 208 1.85 -4.67 7.27
N MET A 209 2.89 -4.52 8.08
CA MET A 209 2.88 -3.75 9.33
C MET A 209 3.37 -2.32 9.15
N VAL A 210 3.78 -1.90 7.95
CA VAL A 210 4.26 -0.55 7.67
C VAL A 210 3.52 0.05 6.48
N ARG A 211 3.03 1.28 6.60
CA ARG A 211 2.35 2.00 5.50
C ARG A 211 2.79 3.46 5.42
N TRP A 212 2.78 4.01 4.21
CA TRP A 212 2.95 5.45 4.00
C TRP A 212 1.77 6.25 4.56
N CYS A 213 2.04 7.43 5.07
CA CYS A 213 1.01 8.41 5.39
C CYS A 213 0.38 8.95 4.09
N PRO A 214 -0.96 8.86 3.92
CA PRO A 214 -1.67 9.27 2.70
C PRO A 214 -1.95 10.78 2.62
N SER A 215 -1.32 11.59 3.49
CA SER A 215 -1.51 13.05 3.52
C SER A 215 -1.26 13.67 2.14
N THR A 216 -2.05 14.69 1.78
CA THR A 216 -1.86 15.46 0.55
C THR A 216 -1.59 16.92 0.90
N PRO A 217 -0.39 17.47 0.62
CA PRO A 217 0.78 16.84 -0.01
C PRO A 217 1.42 15.74 0.87
N HIS A 218 2.11 14.78 0.25
CA HIS A 218 2.76 13.68 0.97
C HIS A 218 3.81 14.21 1.95
N CYS A 219 3.63 13.90 3.24
CA CYS A 219 4.58 14.31 4.29
C CYS A 219 5.86 13.45 4.31
N GLY A 220 5.88 12.30 3.62
CA GLY A 220 7.03 11.40 3.56
C GLY A 220 7.26 10.54 4.80
N ASN A 221 6.32 10.53 5.75
CA ASN A 221 6.35 9.66 6.93
C ASN A 221 5.64 8.33 6.63
N ALA A 222 6.09 7.28 7.31
CA ALA A 222 5.45 5.98 7.35
C ALA A 222 5.03 5.65 8.80
N ILE A 223 4.08 4.73 8.97
CA ILE A 223 3.59 4.29 10.28
C ILE A 223 3.79 2.78 10.36
N ARG A 224 4.39 2.31 11.46
CA ARG A 224 4.52 0.90 11.83
C ARG A 224 3.55 0.57 12.96
N VAL A 225 2.82 -0.53 12.83
CA VAL A 225 1.87 -1.02 13.83
C VAL A 225 2.35 -2.38 14.35
N GLU A 226 2.29 -2.56 15.66
CA GLU A 226 2.56 -3.84 16.33
C GLU A 226 1.20 -4.44 16.75
N ASP A 227 0.67 -5.33 15.92
CA ASP A 227 -0.55 -6.13 16.14
C ASP A 227 -1.81 -5.39 16.62
N ASP A 228 -2.47 -4.68 15.71
CA ASP A 228 -3.93 -4.52 15.80
C ASP A 228 -4.58 -4.47 14.41
N GLU A 229 -5.61 -5.28 14.21
CA GLU A 229 -6.40 -5.34 12.97
C GLU A 229 -7.29 -4.09 12.77
N PHE A 230 -7.36 -3.21 13.77
CA PHE A 230 -8.23 -2.04 13.80
C PHE A 230 -7.52 -0.83 14.41
N CYS A 231 -6.62 -0.21 13.65
CA CYS A 231 -5.95 1.02 14.07
C CYS A 231 -6.31 2.18 13.15
N GLU A 232 -7.08 3.11 13.70
CA GLU A 232 -6.92 4.50 13.30
C GLU A 232 -5.55 4.95 13.80
N VAL A 233 -4.75 5.48 12.88
CA VAL A 233 -3.39 5.91 13.16
C VAL A 233 -3.29 7.40 12.91
N GLU A 234 -2.56 8.08 13.79
CA GLU A 234 -2.24 9.48 13.63
C GLU A 234 -0.76 9.61 13.22
N CYS A 235 -0.54 10.27 12.08
CA CYS A 235 0.81 10.64 11.67
C CYS A 235 1.29 11.86 12.45
N SER A 236 2.60 12.03 12.61
CA SER A 236 3.20 13.24 13.20
C SER A 236 2.90 14.54 12.41
N CYS A 237 2.37 14.44 11.18
CA CYS A 237 1.85 15.59 10.44
C CYS A 237 0.42 16.00 10.83
N GLY A 238 -0.21 15.28 11.76
CA GLY A 238 -1.60 15.48 12.20
C GLY A 238 -2.65 14.79 11.33
N PHE A 239 -2.25 14.06 10.28
CA PHE A 239 -3.21 13.31 9.44
C PHE A 239 -3.63 12.00 10.14
N GLN A 240 -4.93 11.85 10.37
CA GLN A 240 -5.54 10.65 10.94
C GLN A 240 -6.20 9.82 9.85
N PHE A 241 -5.90 8.52 9.82
CA PHE A 241 -6.39 7.62 8.77
C PHE A 241 -6.53 6.18 9.25
N CYS A 242 -7.34 5.39 8.54
CA CYS A 242 -7.43 3.96 8.76
C CYS A 242 -6.19 3.26 8.18
N PHE A 243 -5.42 2.55 9.01
CA PHE A 243 -4.23 1.83 8.57
C PHE A 243 -4.51 0.78 7.49
N SER A 244 -5.68 0.14 7.57
CA SER A 244 -6.05 -0.98 6.69
C SER A 244 -6.42 -0.53 5.27
N CYS A 245 -7.21 0.54 5.12
CA CYS A 245 -7.70 1.02 3.82
C CYS A 245 -7.08 2.34 3.35
N LEU A 246 -6.26 2.99 4.18
CA LEU A 246 -5.61 4.29 3.92
C LEU A 246 -6.57 5.45 3.65
N SER A 247 -7.86 5.27 3.95
CA SER A 247 -8.87 6.34 3.88
C SER A 247 -8.91 7.11 5.19
N GLU A 248 -9.69 8.20 5.21
CA GLU A 248 -9.98 8.96 6.43
C GLU A 248 -10.42 8.04 7.57
N ALA A 249 -10.08 8.43 8.81
CA ALA A 249 -10.53 7.76 10.01
C ALA A 249 -12.07 7.64 9.97
N HIS A 250 -12.56 6.41 10.10
CA HIS A 250 -13.96 6.06 9.84
C HIS A 250 -14.54 5.13 10.90
N SER A 251 -13.95 5.05 12.08
CA SER A 251 -14.53 4.38 13.24
C SER A 251 -15.85 5.04 13.62
N PRO A 252 -16.91 4.27 13.95
CA PRO A 252 -16.95 2.81 14.14
C PRO A 252 -17.26 2.00 12.87
N CYS A 253 -17.32 2.61 11.69
CA CYS A 253 -17.63 1.90 10.44
C CYS A 253 -16.48 1.00 9.98
N SER A 254 -16.81 -0.19 9.46
CA SER A 254 -15.81 -1.05 8.80
C SER A 254 -15.32 -0.44 7.48
N CYS A 255 -14.13 -0.82 7.04
CA CYS A 255 -13.58 -0.37 5.75
C CYS A 255 -14.54 -0.65 4.58
N LEU A 256 -15.23 -1.81 4.61
CA LEU A 256 -16.21 -2.17 3.58
C LEU A 256 -17.41 -1.22 3.59
N MET A 257 -17.94 -0.90 4.77
CA MET A 257 -19.04 0.06 4.89
C MET A 257 -18.61 1.45 4.41
N TRP A 258 -17.40 1.88 4.77
CA TRP A 258 -16.83 3.15 4.31
C TRP A 258 -16.69 3.20 2.78
N GLU A 259 -16.16 2.16 2.17
CA GLU A 259 -16.02 2.07 0.71
C GLU A 259 -17.37 2.17 -0.01
N LEU A 260 -18.38 1.40 0.47
CA LEU A 260 -19.73 1.44 -0.09
C LEU A 260 -20.37 2.83 0.07
N TRP A 261 -20.16 3.48 1.22
CA TRP A 261 -20.63 4.83 1.48
C TRP A 261 -20.01 5.85 0.51
N ILE A 262 -18.68 5.85 0.38
CA ILE A 262 -17.96 6.74 -0.54
C ILE A 262 -18.42 6.52 -1.98
N LYS A 263 -18.60 5.27 -2.39
CA LYS A 263 -19.11 4.95 -3.74
C LYS A 263 -20.50 5.55 -3.96
N LYS A 264 -21.42 5.35 -3.02
CA LYS A 264 -22.76 5.92 -3.10
C LYS A 264 -22.73 7.45 -3.15
N CYS A 265 -21.90 8.09 -2.33
CA CYS A 265 -21.75 9.54 -2.33
C CYS A 265 -21.23 10.05 -3.68
N ARG A 266 -20.33 9.34 -4.36
CA ARG A 266 -19.88 9.71 -5.71
C ARG A 266 -21.03 9.61 -6.72
N ASP A 267 -21.73 8.49 -6.75
CA ASP A 267 -22.83 8.25 -7.71
C ASP A 267 -24.00 9.24 -7.50
N GLU A 268 -24.34 9.53 -6.25
CA GLU A 268 -25.35 10.53 -5.90
C GLU A 268 -24.87 11.95 -6.18
N SER A 269 -23.57 12.25 -5.99
CA SER A 269 -23.03 13.59 -6.28
C SER A 269 -23.12 13.96 -7.75
N GLU A 270 -22.91 13.03 -8.68
CA GLU A 270 -23.09 13.30 -10.12
C GLU A 270 -24.55 13.53 -10.47
N THR A 271 -25.46 12.75 -9.86
CA THR A 271 -26.91 12.92 -10.03
C THR A 271 -27.37 14.27 -9.47
N VAL A 272 -26.92 14.64 -8.27
CA VAL A 272 -27.26 15.91 -7.62
C VAL A 272 -26.62 17.10 -8.34
N ASN A 273 -25.38 16.97 -8.81
CA ASN A 273 -24.72 18.01 -9.61
C ASN A 273 -25.44 18.19 -10.94
N TRP A 274 -25.84 17.11 -11.62
CA TRP A 274 -26.65 17.20 -12.83
C TRP A 274 -27.97 17.92 -12.57
N ILE A 275 -28.69 17.57 -11.50
CA ILE A 275 -29.94 18.24 -11.10
C ILE A 275 -29.66 19.73 -10.83
N THR A 276 -28.60 20.06 -10.11
CA THR A 276 -28.26 21.46 -9.77
C THR A 276 -27.88 22.27 -11.01
N VAL A 277 -27.15 21.66 -11.94
CA VAL A 277 -26.70 22.32 -13.17
C VAL A 277 -27.86 22.47 -14.15
N HIS A 278 -28.74 21.48 -14.31
CA HIS A 278 -29.73 21.43 -15.39
C HIS A 278 -31.16 21.77 -14.97
N THR A 279 -31.41 21.95 -13.67
CA THR A 279 -32.74 22.26 -13.15
C THR A 279 -32.76 23.52 -12.29
N LYS A 280 -33.92 24.17 -12.22
CA LYS A 280 -34.18 25.27 -11.27
C LYS A 280 -35.41 24.94 -10.41
N PRO A 281 -35.40 25.30 -9.12
CA PRO A 281 -36.57 25.09 -8.27
C PRO A 281 -37.71 26.01 -8.70
N CYS A 282 -38.92 25.46 -8.81
CA CYS A 282 -40.12 26.26 -9.05
C CYS A 282 -40.36 27.24 -7.89
N PRO A 283 -40.66 28.53 -8.13
CA PRO A 283 -40.89 29.50 -7.05
C PRO A 283 -42.16 29.22 -6.22
N LYS A 284 -43.06 28.37 -6.71
CA LYS A 284 -44.33 28.03 -6.05
C LYS A 284 -44.26 26.72 -5.26
N CYS A 285 -43.60 25.69 -5.80
CA CYS A 285 -43.57 24.35 -5.19
C CYS A 285 -42.17 23.79 -4.94
N HIS A 286 -41.13 24.54 -5.28
CA HIS A 286 -39.69 24.22 -5.12
C HIS A 286 -39.20 22.93 -5.81
N LYS A 287 -40.06 22.21 -6.53
CA LYS A 287 -39.64 21.05 -7.33
C LYS A 287 -38.68 21.49 -8.44
N PRO A 288 -37.61 20.72 -8.71
CA PRO A 288 -36.67 21.00 -9.79
C PRO A 288 -37.37 20.90 -11.15
N VAL A 289 -37.16 21.89 -12.01
CA VAL A 289 -37.70 21.95 -13.38
C VAL A 289 -36.52 22.04 -14.36
N GLU A 290 -36.43 21.05 -15.25
CA GLU A 290 -35.42 20.96 -16.30
C GLU A 290 -35.67 21.95 -17.43
N LYS A 291 -34.62 22.55 -17.98
CA LYS A 291 -34.70 23.45 -19.14
C LYS A 291 -34.42 22.69 -20.44
N ASN A 292 -35.48 22.19 -21.08
CA ASN A 292 -35.37 21.48 -22.36
C ASN A 292 -35.50 22.45 -23.54
N GLY A 293 -34.37 23.04 -23.98
CA GLY A 293 -34.27 23.86 -25.20
C GLY A 293 -33.72 25.29 -25.01
N GLY A 294 -33.73 26.08 -26.10
CA GLY A 294 -33.17 27.45 -26.13
C GLY A 294 -34.07 28.57 -25.58
N CYS A 295 -35.30 28.26 -25.18
CA CYS A 295 -36.22 29.25 -24.62
C CYS A 295 -36.00 29.41 -23.11
N ASN A 296 -35.98 30.65 -22.61
CA ASN A 296 -35.76 30.90 -21.18
C ASN A 296 -37.05 30.81 -20.34
N LEU A 297 -38.23 30.77 -20.95
CA LEU A 297 -39.50 30.59 -20.26
C LEU A 297 -39.76 29.08 -20.05
N VAL A 298 -39.80 28.65 -18.79
CA VAL A 298 -40.05 27.26 -18.39
C VAL A 298 -41.35 27.13 -17.60
N SER A 299 -42.03 26.01 -17.75
CA SER A 299 -43.32 25.74 -17.10
C SER A 299 -43.21 24.52 -16.18
N CYS A 300 -43.60 24.70 -14.91
CA CYS A 300 -43.66 23.61 -13.95
C CYS A 300 -44.98 22.82 -14.06
N ILE A 301 -44.94 21.54 -13.69
CA ILE A 301 -46.12 20.65 -13.64
C ILE A 301 -47.21 21.17 -12.69
N CYS A 302 -46.86 22.01 -11.70
CA CYS A 302 -47.83 22.67 -10.82
C CYS A 302 -48.59 23.85 -11.50
N GLY A 303 -48.34 24.10 -12.79
CA GLY A 303 -48.96 25.16 -13.59
C GLY A 303 -48.25 26.51 -13.51
N GLN A 304 -47.17 26.65 -12.73
CA GLN A 304 -46.41 27.90 -12.64
C GLN A 304 -45.40 28.03 -13.80
N ALA A 305 -45.53 29.07 -14.61
CA ALA A 305 -44.51 29.49 -15.56
C ALA A 305 -43.54 30.50 -14.91
N PHE A 306 -42.25 30.39 -15.21
CA PHE A 306 -41.22 31.31 -14.74
C PHE A 306 -40.01 31.35 -15.69
N TRP A 307 -39.19 32.38 -15.57
CA TRP A 307 -38.04 32.59 -16.46
C TRP A 307 -36.73 32.08 -15.83
N SER A 308 -35.96 31.30 -16.57
CA SER A 308 -34.72 30.61 -16.16
C SER A 308 -33.43 31.37 -16.49
N ILE A 309 -33.37 32.71 -16.28
CA ILE A 309 -32.34 33.60 -16.88
C ILE A 309 -30.92 33.41 -16.34
N PHE A 310 -30.69 32.60 -15.32
CA PHE A 310 -29.39 32.43 -14.68
C PHE A 310 -28.77 31.06 -14.98
N PHE A 311 -28.45 30.84 -16.26
CA PHE A 311 -27.61 29.73 -16.71
C PHE A 311 -26.27 30.18 -17.32
N ALA A 312 -26.01 31.48 -17.42
CA ALA A 312 -24.77 32.00 -17.97
C ALA A 312 -23.76 32.32 -16.88
N PHE A 313 -22.69 31.51 -16.88
CA PHE A 313 -21.30 31.75 -16.45
C PHE A 313 -20.79 30.82 -15.35
N HIS A 314 -20.41 29.60 -15.76
CA HIS A 314 -19.18 28.99 -15.29
C HIS A 314 -18.45 28.36 -16.49
N HIS A 315 -18.08 29.22 -17.45
CA HIS A 315 -17.10 28.88 -18.47
C HIS A 315 -15.72 29.25 -17.90
N CYS A 316 -14.80 28.28 -17.89
CA CYS A 316 -13.35 28.38 -17.71
C CYS A 316 -12.79 29.60 -16.96
N LEU A 317 -12.26 29.34 -15.76
CA LEU A 317 -10.91 29.75 -15.35
C LEU A 317 -10.29 28.60 -14.56
#